data_AF-A0A6G0UPZ0-F1
#
_entry.id   AF-A0A6G0UPZ0-F1
#
_cell.length_a   1.000
_cell.length_b   1.000
_cell.length_c   1.000
_cell.angle_alpha   90.00
_cell.angle_beta   90.00
_cell.angle_gamma   90.00
#
_symmetry.space_group_name_H-M   'P 1'
#
loop_
_entity.id
_entity.type
_entity.pdbx_description
1 polymer ?
#
loop_
_entity_poly.entity_id
_entity_poly.type
_entity_poly.pdbx_seq_one_letter_code
_entity_poly.pdbx_strand_id
1 'polypeptide(L)'
;MGKIFPICGPTLSTFCMIISVWGVVFLGLLGLFFSMKAVTLFPDLHLEESSKFDVHEVEERYVAKATQCWIAAGLYAVTFIGVWLQNRYNPPLLIPRFDRF
;
A
#
# COMPACT_ATOMS: atom_id res chain seq x y z
N MET A 1 17.08 -26.34 7.04
CA MET A 1 16.93 -24.90 6.71
C MET A 1 15.83 -24.78 5.68
N GLY A 2 14.63 -24.38 6.12
CA GLY A 2 13.44 -24.31 5.29
C GLY A 2 13.68 -23.33 4.14
N LYS A 3 13.70 -23.87 2.92
CA LYS A 3 13.84 -23.10 1.69
C LYS A 3 12.54 -22.33 1.53
N ILE A 4 12.52 -21.10 1.98
CA ILE A 4 11.42 -20.16 1.75
C ILE A 4 11.30 -20.12 0.22
N PHE A 5 10.20 -20.66 -0.30
CA PHE A 5 9.96 -20.83 -1.73
C PHE A 5 10.37 -19.54 -2.49
N PRO A 6 11.09 -19.61 -3.61
CA PRO A 6 11.29 -18.46 -4.47
C PRO A 6 9.94 -18.13 -5.14
N ILE A 7 9.06 -17.43 -4.42
CA ILE A 7 7.65 -17.21 -4.79
C ILE A 7 7.52 -16.29 -6.02
N CYS A 8 8.51 -15.42 -6.27
CA CYS A 8 8.50 -14.50 -7.41
C CYS A 8 9.82 -14.59 -8.20
N GLY A 9 9.72 -14.78 -9.52
CA GLY A 9 10.85 -14.64 -10.44
C GLY A 9 11.44 -13.22 -10.45
N PRO A 10 12.68 -13.03 -10.97
CA PRO A 10 13.42 -11.77 -10.88
C PRO A 10 12.68 -10.56 -11.50
N THR A 11 11.94 -10.78 -12.59
CA THR A 11 11.11 -9.75 -13.26
C THR A 11 9.86 -9.38 -12.45
N LEU A 12 9.16 -10.37 -11.88
CA LEU A 12 7.95 -10.15 -11.06
C LEU A 12 8.27 -9.42 -9.75
N SER A 13 9.41 -9.75 -9.13
CA SER A 13 9.89 -9.10 -7.90
C SER A 13 10.11 -7.59 -8.11
N THR A 14 10.68 -7.21 -9.25
CA THR A 14 10.96 -5.80 -9.58
C THR A 14 9.67 -5.01 -9.81
N PHE A 15 8.70 -5.58 -10.50
CA PHE A 15 7.38 -4.97 -10.70
C PHE A 15 6.62 -4.78 -9.37
N CYS A 16 6.62 -5.80 -8.51
CA CYS A 16 6.01 -5.74 -7.18
C CYS A 16 6.63 -4.63 -6.32
N MET A 17 7.95 -4.43 -6.42
CA MET A 17 8.66 -3.37 -5.70
C MET A 17 8.20 -1.97 -6.14
N ILE A 18 8.00 -1.74 -7.45
CA ILE A 18 7.52 -0.45 -7.98
C ILE A 18 6.10 -0.16 -7.53
N ILE A 19 5.17 -1.13 -7.67
CA ILE A 19 3.79 -0.97 -7.22
C ILE A 19 3.73 -0.73 -5.71
N SER A 20 4.54 -1.44 -4.93
CA SER A 20 4.54 -1.28 -3.48
C SER A 20 4.98 0.12 -3.05
N VAL A 21 6.05 0.68 -3.65
CA VAL A 21 6.45 2.08 -3.41
C VAL A 21 5.32 3.04 -3.77
N TRP A 22 4.71 2.86 -4.94
CA TRP A 22 3.64 3.74 -5.41
C TRP A 22 2.41 3.67 -4.50
N GLY A 23 2.05 2.47 -4.04
CA GLY A 23 0.98 2.23 -3.07
C GLY A 23 1.25 2.90 -1.74
N VAL A 24 2.46 2.77 -1.17
CA VAL A 24 2.83 3.45 0.09
C VAL A 24 2.68 4.96 -0.02
N VAL A 25 3.15 5.57 -1.11
CA VAL A 25 3.05 7.02 -1.32
C VAL A 25 1.59 7.45 -1.43
N PHE A 26 0.80 6.79 -2.29
CA PHE A 26 -0.60 7.15 -2.49
C PHE A 26 -1.46 6.98 -1.22
N LEU A 27 -1.35 5.83 -0.55
CA LEU A 27 -2.07 5.54 0.69
C LEU A 27 -1.58 6.43 1.85
N GLY A 28 -0.28 6.72 1.91
CA GLY A 28 0.28 7.64 2.90
C GLY A 28 -0.29 9.06 2.76
N LEU A 29 -0.37 9.58 1.53
CA LEU A 29 -0.98 10.89 1.26
C LEU A 29 -2.47 10.90 1.61
N LEU A 30 -3.22 9.87 1.22
CA LEU A 30 -4.64 9.76 1.57
C LEU A 30 -4.85 9.69 3.08
N GLY A 31 -4.09 8.85 3.80
CA GLY A 31 -4.15 8.75 5.25
C GLY A 31 -3.84 10.08 5.95
N LEU A 32 -2.90 10.86 5.42
CA LEU A 32 -2.61 12.20 5.91
C LEU A 32 -3.76 13.18 5.65
N PHE A 33 -4.32 13.20 4.44
CA PHE A 33 -5.46 14.07 4.10
C PHE A 33 -6.73 13.73 4.88
N PHE A 34 -7.01 12.44 5.12
CA PHE A 34 -8.10 12.02 6.01
C PHE A 34 -7.84 12.43 7.47
N SER A 35 -6.58 12.41 7.94
CA SER A 35 -6.22 12.85 9.30
C SER A 35 -6.38 14.36 9.49
N MET A 36 -6.14 15.16 8.43
CA MET A 36 -6.37 16.61 8.43
C MET A 36 -7.83 17.01 8.15
N LYS A 37 -8.76 16.05 8.02
CA LYS A 37 -10.18 16.29 7.67
C LYS A 37 -10.34 17.15 6.41
N ALA A 38 -9.60 16.83 5.35
CA ALA A 38 -9.64 17.59 4.11
C ALA A 38 -11.04 17.58 3.45
N VAL A 39 -11.56 18.77 3.13
CA VAL A 39 -12.90 18.99 2.53
C VAL A 39 -13.02 18.32 1.14
N THR A 40 -11.90 18.14 0.43
CA THR A 40 -11.86 17.50 -0.89
C THR A 40 -12.19 16.01 -0.86
N LEU A 41 -12.19 15.40 0.32
CA LEU A 41 -12.35 13.95 0.52
C LEU A 41 -13.73 13.58 1.10
N PHE A 42 -14.60 14.58 1.23
CA PHE A 42 -16.01 14.42 1.54
C PHE A 42 -16.76 13.46 0.59
N PRO A 43 -16.53 13.43 -0.75
CA PRO A 43 -17.23 12.49 -1.64
C PRO A 43 -16.76 11.02 -1.49
N ASP A 44 -15.58 10.77 -0.95
CA ASP A 44 -15.07 9.41 -0.71
C ASP A 44 -15.74 8.78 0.53
N LEU A 45 -16.03 9.64 1.51
CA LEU A 45 -16.87 9.34 2.65
C LEU A 45 -18.33 9.36 2.16
N HIS A 46 -18.82 8.25 1.61
CA HIS A 46 -20.25 8.08 1.32
C HIS A 46 -21.05 8.19 2.62
N LEU A 47 -21.34 9.43 3.02
CA LEU A 47 -22.29 9.75 4.06
C LEU A 47 -23.64 9.48 3.43
N GLU A 48 -24.29 8.39 3.84
CA GLU A 48 -25.66 8.14 3.41
C GLU A 48 -26.48 9.38 3.77
N GLU A 49 -27.03 10.04 2.74
CA GLU A 49 -27.79 11.29 2.78
C GLU A 49 -29.01 11.24 3.72
N SER A 50 -29.28 10.09 4.34
CA SER A 50 -30.46 9.79 5.14
C SER A 50 -30.29 9.97 6.65
N SER A 51 -29.06 9.99 7.19
CA SER A 51 -28.85 10.29 8.61
C SER A 51 -28.66 11.79 8.84
N LYS A 52 -29.43 12.34 9.77
CA LYS A 52 -29.33 13.73 10.25
C LYS A 52 -27.86 14.14 10.32
N PHE A 53 -27.51 15.26 9.69
CA PHE A 53 -26.15 15.84 9.68
C PHE A 53 -25.64 16.07 11.10
N ASP A 54 -25.05 15.04 11.70
CA ASP A 54 -24.37 15.10 12.96
C ASP A 54 -22.87 15.22 12.68
N VAL A 55 -22.31 16.37 13.03
CA VAL A 55 -20.91 16.71 12.73
C VAL A 55 -19.95 15.76 13.45
N HIS A 56 -20.35 15.18 14.60
CA HIS A 56 -19.53 14.21 15.32
C HIS A 56 -19.46 12.88 14.58
N GLU A 57 -20.57 12.38 14.02
CA GLU A 57 -20.54 11.14 13.24
C GLU A 57 -19.62 11.27 12.02
N VAL A 58 -19.65 12.41 11.34
CA VAL A 58 -18.77 12.66 10.18
C VAL A 58 -17.30 12.61 10.60
N GLU A 59 -16.93 13.27 11.70
CA GLU A 59 -15.57 13.27 12.22
C GLU A 59 -15.08 11.86 12.58
N GLU A 60 -15.90 11.03 13.23
CA GLU A 60 -15.55 9.65 13.54
C GLU A 60 -15.28 8.82 12.29
N ARG A 61 -16.08 9.02 11.23
CA ARG A 61 -15.92 8.31 9.95
C ARG A 61 -14.62 8.72 9.26
N TYR A 62 -14.23 9.99 9.30
CA TYR A 62 -12.92 10.46 8.79
C TYR A 62 -11.76 9.74 9.49
N VAL A 63 -11.78 9.68 10.83
CA VAL A 63 -10.72 9.03 11.63
C VAL A 63 -10.68 7.52 11.37
N ALA A 64 -11.83 6.87 11.25
CA ALA A 64 -11.91 5.44 10.93
C ALA A 64 -11.27 5.12 9.56
N LYS A 65 -11.56 5.92 8.53
CA LYS A 65 -10.97 5.75 7.19
C LYS A 65 -9.48 6.09 7.14
N ALA A 66 -9.07 7.16 7.84
CA ALA A 66 -7.66 7.49 8.00
C ALA A 66 -6.88 6.29 8.55
N THR A 67 -7.40 5.69 9.63
CA THR A 67 -6.75 4.55 10.30
C THR A 67 -6.62 3.34 9.37
N GLN A 68 -7.66 3.00 8.60
CA GLN A 68 -7.60 1.91 7.62
C GLN A 68 -6.54 2.17 6.54
N CYS A 69 -6.47 3.42 6.06
CA CYS A 69 -5.50 3.82 5.05
C CYS A 69 -4.05 3.76 5.57
N TRP A 70 -3.82 4.18 6.81
CA TRP A 70 -2.53 4.06 7.50
C TRP A 70 -2.11 2.60 7.70
N ILE A 71 -3.04 1.72 8.08
CA ILE A 71 -2.76 0.27 8.20
C ILE A 71 -2.39 -0.31 6.83
N ALA A 72 -3.13 0.04 5.77
CA ALA A 72 -2.84 -0.40 4.42
C ALA A 72 -1.46 0.09 3.95
N ALA A 73 -1.14 1.37 4.14
CA ALA A 73 0.17 1.93 3.83
C ALA A 73 1.30 1.18 4.57
N GLY A 74 1.09 0.86 5.85
CA GLY A 74 2.00 0.04 6.64
C GLY A 74 2.20 -1.36 6.06
N LEU A 75 1.13 -2.02 5.62
CA LEU A 75 1.21 -3.34 4.98
C LEU A 75 2.03 -3.28 3.69
N TYR A 76 1.77 -2.30 2.82
CA TYR A 76 2.58 -2.10 1.62
C TYR A 76 4.05 -1.84 1.97
N ALA A 77 4.35 -1.02 2.98
CA ALA A 77 5.74 -0.79 3.42
C ALA A 77 6.43 -2.08 3.90
N VAL A 78 5.73 -2.93 4.66
CA VAL A 78 6.26 -4.24 5.08
C VAL A 78 6.51 -5.16 3.88
N THR A 79 5.58 -5.20 2.90
CA THR A 79 5.80 -6.00 1.68
C THR A 79 7.00 -5.50 0.88
N PHE A 80 7.19 -4.19 0.79
CA PHE A 80 8.35 -3.58 0.14
C PHE A 80 9.65 -3.98 0.83
N ILE A 81 9.70 -3.91 2.17
CA ILE A 81 10.87 -4.32 2.95
C ILE A 81 11.14 -5.82 2.76
N GLY A 82 10.09 -6.66 2.77
CA GLY A 82 10.20 -8.10 2.53
C GLY A 82 10.80 -8.43 1.16
N VAL A 83 10.29 -7.79 0.10
CA VAL A 83 10.81 -7.93 -1.26
C VAL A 83 12.24 -7.38 -1.38
N TRP A 84 12.53 -6.25 -0.73
CA TRP A 84 13.86 -5.66 -0.71
C TRP A 84 14.89 -6.59 -0.05
N LEU A 85 14.54 -7.17 1.10
CA LEU A 85 15.37 -8.16 1.77
C LEU A 85 15.53 -9.41 0.91
N GLN A 86 14.46 -9.93 0.30
CA GLN A 86 14.54 -11.06 -0.62
C GLN A 86 15.49 -10.77 -1.79
N ASN A 87 15.40 -9.58 -2.38
CA ASN A 87 16.27 -9.15 -3.48
C ASN A 87 17.74 -8.98 -3.02
N ARG A 88 17.95 -8.52 -1.78
CA ARG A 88 19.28 -8.39 -1.15
C ARG A 88 19.95 -9.75 -0.89
N TYR A 89 19.18 -10.73 -0.40
CA TYR A 89 19.67 -12.06 -0.04
C TYR A 89 19.69 -13.05 -1.21
N ASN A 90 19.02 -12.75 -2.32
CA ASN A 90 19.11 -13.50 -3.56
C ASN A 90 20.01 -12.73 -4.55
N PRO A 91 21.36 -12.78 -4.40
CA PRO A 91 22.23 -12.15 -5.37
C PRO A 91 21.96 -12.77 -6.76
N PRO A 92 22.02 -11.98 -7.84
CA PRO A 92 21.81 -12.47 -9.19
C PRO A 92 22.94 -13.43 -9.55
N LEU A 93 22.77 -14.71 -9.26
CA LEU A 93 23.57 -15.76 -9.86
C LEU A 93 23.07 -15.91 -11.31
N LEU A 94 23.65 -15.11 -12.19
CA LEU A 94 23.77 -15.29 -13.64
C LEU A 94 22.56 -15.98 -14.32
N ILE A 95 21.61 -15.19 -14.83
CA ILE A 95 20.75 -15.63 -15.94
C ILE A 95 21.06 -14.74 -17.16
N PRO A 96 22.06 -15.10 -17.98
CA PRO A 96 22.08 -14.70 -19.38
C PRO A 96 21.05 -15.56 -20.13
N ARG A 97 19.77 -15.16 -20.14
CA ARG A 97 18.76 -15.77 -21.03
C ARG A 97 17.53 -14.87 -21.26
N PHE A 98 17.73 -13.57 -21.41
CA PHE A 98 16.74 -12.68 -22.03
C PHE A 98 17.09 -12.51 -23.52
N ASP A 99 17.18 -13.64 -24.24
CA ASP A 99 17.52 -13.69 -25.67
C ASP A 99 16.80 -14.85 -26.38
N ARG A 100 15.56 -15.13 -25.95
CA ARG A 100 14.63 -15.93 -26.74
C ARG A 100 13.21 -15.58 -26.31
N PHE A 101 12.50 -14.93 -27.24
CA PHE A 101 11.12 -14.43 -27.24
C PHE A 101 10.99 -12.93 -26.98
#